data_AF-A0A812J5L2-F1
#
_entry.id   AF-A0A812J5L2-F1
#
_cell.length_a   1.000
_cell.length_b   1.000
_cell.length_c   1.000
_cell.angle_alpha   90.00
_cell.angle_beta   90.00
_cell.angle_gamma   90.00
#
_symmetry.space_group_name_H-M   'P 1'
#
loop_
_entity.id
_entity.type
_entity.pdbx_description
1 polymer ?
#
loop_
_entity_poly.entity_id
_entity_poly.type
_entity_poly.pdbx_seq_one_letter_code
_entity_poly.pdbx_strand_id
1 'polypeptide(L)'
;MAKNEAERVQQKVDRIMRDARREVGIWSVFGIQEVRDRFWAAWQSGKDLAMRYTMFDAVFMMIGGKEETLVSVLVKLAVQYAANLTLGLVSAFFFFLYHVYQLLVNYGEDAASGLAFFLLVLVASASLDRGPGKGGEALNKKHRKKHCSTPVFFLPFFPPLPLRLSPCPPQPLHPRV
;
A
#
# COMPACT_ATOMS: atom_id res chain seq x y z
N MET A 1 6.79 -8.45 -27.28
CA MET A 1 6.05 -9.73 -27.15
C MET A 1 5.98 -10.23 -25.71
N ALA A 2 7.08 -10.24 -24.93
CA ALA A 2 7.09 -10.72 -23.53
C ALA A 2 6.09 -10.04 -22.55
N LYS A 3 5.72 -8.77 -22.76
CA LYS A 3 4.75 -8.06 -21.89
C LYS A 3 3.34 -8.64 -21.97
N ASN A 4 2.90 -9.00 -23.18
CA ASN A 4 1.54 -9.50 -23.41
C ASN A 4 1.33 -10.90 -22.80
N GLU A 5 2.39 -11.71 -22.77
CA GLU A 5 2.34 -13.04 -22.15
C GLU A 5 2.28 -12.92 -20.62
N ALA A 6 3.06 -12.00 -20.03
CA ALA A 6 3.02 -11.73 -18.60
C ALA A 6 1.63 -11.24 -18.14
N GLU A 7 1.01 -10.32 -18.89
CA GLU A 7 -0.34 -9.84 -18.60
C GLU A 7 -1.38 -10.95 -18.69
N ARG A 8 -1.30 -11.83 -19.71
CA ARG A 8 -2.21 -12.97 -19.84
C ARG A 8 -2.07 -13.96 -18.67
N VAL A 9 -0.86 -14.17 -18.17
CA VAL A 9 -0.63 -15.04 -17.01
C VAL A 9 -1.18 -14.39 -15.74
N GLN A 10 -0.96 -13.09 -15.54
CA GLN A 10 -1.51 -12.36 -14.38
C GLN A 10 -3.03 -12.37 -14.36
N GLN A 11 -3.68 -12.12 -15.50
CA GLN A 11 -5.13 -12.17 -15.60
C GLN A 11 -5.71 -13.55 -15.24
N LYS A 12 -5.01 -14.64 -15.61
CA LYS A 12 -5.42 -16.00 -15.23
C LYS A 12 -5.28 -16.22 -13.72
N VAL A 13 -4.18 -15.77 -13.13
CA VAL A 13 -3.96 -15.86 -11.67
C VAL A 13 -5.04 -15.05 -10.93
N ASP A 14 -5.34 -13.84 -11.38
CA ASP A 14 -6.33 -12.98 -10.75
C ASP A 14 -7.76 -13.53 -10.85
N ARG A 15 -8.07 -14.29 -11.92
CA ARG A 15 -9.35 -14.97 -12.06
C ARG A 15 -9.47 -16.12 -11.07
N ILE A 16 -8.47 -17.00 -11.02
CA ILE A 16 -8.45 -18.14 -10.09
C ILE A 16 -8.51 -17.66 -8.64
N MET A 17 -7.76 -16.59 -8.32
CA MET A 17 -7.78 -15.98 -6.98
C MET A 17 -9.13 -15.36 -6.66
N ARG A 18 -9.83 -14.76 -7.64
CA ARG A 18 -11.18 -14.22 -7.44
C ARG A 18 -12.21 -15.33 -7.20
N ASP A 19 -12.14 -16.41 -7.96
CA ASP A 19 -13.04 -17.55 -7.79
C ASP A 19 -12.84 -18.20 -6.42
N ALA A 20 -11.58 -18.39 -5.99
CA ALA A 20 -11.27 -18.88 -4.65
C ALA A 20 -11.81 -17.94 -3.55
N ARG A 21 -11.69 -16.61 -3.71
CA ARG A 21 -12.21 -15.62 -2.74
C ARG A 21 -13.73 -15.70 -2.59
N ARG A 22 -14.46 -15.96 -3.67
CA ARG A 22 -15.93 -16.12 -3.64
C ARG A 22 -16.36 -17.32 -2.81
N GLU A 23 -15.59 -18.40 -2.81
CA GLU A 23 -15.92 -19.60 -2.03
C GLU A 23 -15.69 -19.44 -0.52
N VAL A 24 -14.66 -18.68 -0.09
CA VAL A 24 -14.36 -18.47 1.34
C VAL A 24 -15.20 -17.38 2.00
N GLY A 25 -15.73 -16.42 1.23
CA GLY A 25 -16.50 -15.29 1.76
C GLY A 25 -15.67 -14.26 2.54
N ILE A 26 -16.23 -13.05 2.73
CA ILE A 26 -15.55 -11.90 3.35
C ILE A 26 -15.23 -12.13 4.83
N TRP A 27 -16.03 -12.96 5.51
CA TRP A 27 -15.89 -13.26 6.94
C TRP A 27 -14.81 -14.29 7.25
N SER A 28 -14.17 -14.86 6.23
CA SER A 28 -13.07 -15.78 6.43
C SER A 28 -11.86 -15.11 7.09
N VAL A 29 -11.04 -15.92 7.77
CA VAL A 29 -9.76 -15.48 8.33
C VAL A 29 -8.86 -14.87 7.25
N PHE A 30 -8.95 -15.36 6.02
CA PHE A 30 -8.25 -14.79 4.86
C PHE A 30 -8.73 -13.38 4.50
N GLY A 31 -10.04 -13.14 4.47
CA GLY A 31 -10.61 -11.81 4.20
C GLY A 31 -10.17 -10.77 5.23
N ILE A 32 -10.23 -11.13 6.51
CA ILE A 32 -9.79 -10.26 7.62
C ILE A 32 -8.28 -9.96 7.54
N GLN A 33 -7.46 -10.96 7.23
CA GLN A 33 -6.01 -10.76 7.05
C GLN A 33 -5.70 -9.83 5.88
N GLU A 34 -6.37 -10.01 4.74
CA GLU A 34 -6.15 -9.15 3.56
C GLU A 34 -6.51 -7.69 3.87
N VAL A 35 -7.63 -7.43 4.55
CA VAL A 35 -8.04 -6.07 4.95
C VAL A 35 -7.02 -5.44 5.89
N ARG A 36 -6.52 -6.20 6.87
CA ARG A 36 -5.49 -5.74 7.82
C ARG A 36 -4.17 -5.40 7.11
N ASP A 37 -3.75 -6.23 6.16
CA ASP A 37 -2.52 -5.97 5.41
C ASP A 37 -2.64 -4.72 4.54
N ARG A 38 -3.82 -4.50 3.93
CA ARG A 38 -4.13 -3.27 3.17
C ARG A 38 -4.15 -2.04 4.06
N PHE A 39 -4.71 -2.15 5.27
CA PHE A 39 -4.69 -1.07 6.26
C PHE A 39 -3.26 -0.66 6.60
N TRP A 40 -2.40 -1.63 6.97
CA TRP A 40 -1.02 -1.33 7.29
C TRP A 40 -0.22 -0.80 6.11
N ALA A 41 -0.48 -1.29 4.89
CA ALA A 41 0.13 -0.75 3.69
C ALA A 41 -0.24 0.72 3.46
N ALA A 42 -1.53 1.07 3.61
CA ALA A 42 -2.01 2.45 3.51
C ALA A 42 -1.45 3.34 4.63
N TRP A 43 -1.36 2.83 5.86
CA TRP A 43 -0.75 3.55 6.97
C TRP A 43 0.72 3.89 6.72
N GLN A 44 1.48 2.94 6.18
CA GLN A 44 2.89 3.16 5.83
C GLN A 44 3.03 4.16 4.67
N SER A 45 2.14 4.10 3.67
CA SER A 45 2.17 5.07 2.56
C SER A 45 1.83 6.49 3.02
N GLY A 46 0.90 6.67 3.96
CA GLY A 46 0.59 7.98 4.55
C GLY A 46 1.80 8.60 5.26
N LYS A 47 2.57 7.81 6.01
CA LYS A 47 3.82 8.27 6.65
C LYS A 47 4.92 8.61 5.64
N ASP A 48 5.07 7.81 4.59
CA ASP A 48 6.05 8.06 3.53
C ASP A 48 5.71 9.35 2.76
N LEU A 49 4.43 9.59 2.46
CA LEU A 49 3.98 10.86 1.87
C LEU A 49 4.31 12.05 2.77
N ALA A 50 4.09 11.95 4.08
CA ALA A 50 4.45 13.00 5.03
C ALA A 50 5.95 13.31 5.03
N MET A 51 6.79 12.28 5.01
CA MET A 51 8.25 12.43 4.91
C MET A 51 8.67 13.08 3.58
N ARG A 52 8.04 12.71 2.46
CA ARG A 52 8.34 13.31 1.15
C ARG A 52 7.94 14.78 1.09
N TYR A 53 6.73 15.13 1.52
CA TYR A 53 6.28 16.51 1.54
C TYR A 53 7.13 17.40 2.45
N THR A 54 7.52 16.89 3.62
CA THR A 54 8.42 17.63 4.51
C THR A 54 9.84 17.70 4.01
N MET A 55 10.33 16.69 3.29
CA MET A 55 11.63 16.78 2.62
C MET A 55 11.61 17.87 1.54
N PHE A 56 10.55 17.97 0.74
CA PHE A 56 10.41 19.07 -0.22
C PHE A 56 10.37 20.43 0.48
N ASP A 57 9.59 20.57 1.55
CA ASP A 57 9.47 21.82 2.28
C ASP A 57 10.78 22.24 2.96
N ALA A 58 11.52 21.29 3.54
CA ALA A 58 12.84 21.53 4.12
C ALA A 58 13.86 22.00 3.06
N VAL A 59 13.83 21.44 1.86
CA VAL A 59 14.69 21.87 0.73
C VAL A 59 14.35 23.29 0.30
N PHE A 60 13.07 23.64 0.16
CA PHE A 60 12.67 25.00 -0.19
C PHE A 60 13.03 26.01 0.91
N MET A 61 12.92 25.62 2.18
CA MET A 61 13.31 26.47 3.32
C MET A 61 14.82 26.73 3.37
N MET A 62 15.64 25.72 3.05
CA MET A 62 17.10 25.85 2.97
C MET A 62 17.55 26.76 1.82
N ILE A 63 16.84 26.71 0.68
CA ILE A 63 17.09 27.59 -0.48
C ILE A 63 16.62 29.03 -0.21
N GLY A 64 15.59 29.21 0.62
CA GLY A 64 15.02 30.51 0.99
C GLY A 64 15.86 31.36 1.95
N GLY A 65 16.99 30.84 2.44
CA GLY A 65 18.11 31.64 2.96
C GLY A 65 17.79 32.67 4.04
N LYS A 66 16.94 32.35 5.02
CA LYS A 66 16.68 33.23 6.16
C LYS A 66 17.42 32.72 7.40
N GLU A 67 18.29 33.56 7.97
CA GLU A 67 19.01 33.25 9.21
C GLU A 67 18.05 33.23 10.40
N GLU A 68 17.36 32.09 10.56
CA GLU A 68 16.53 31.81 11.72
C GLU A 68 17.32 30.91 12.68
N THR A 69 17.12 31.11 14.00
CA THR A 69 17.67 30.23 15.03
C THR A 69 17.28 28.78 14.72
N LEU A 70 18.24 27.86 14.77
CA LEU A 70 18.07 26.45 14.38
C LEU A 70 16.86 25.78 15.07
N VAL A 71 16.57 26.21 16.30
CA VAL A 71 15.39 25.78 17.08
C VAL A 71 14.07 26.23 16.44
N SER A 72 13.97 27.47 15.97
CA SER A 72 12.75 27.99 15.31
C SER A 72 12.46 27.26 13.99
N VAL A 73 13.51 26.91 13.25
CA VAL A 73 13.40 26.09 12.02
C VAL A 73 12.89 24.70 12.35
N LEU A 74 13.44 24.06 13.39
CA LEU A 74 13.04 22.71 13.79
C LEU A 74 11.57 22.65 14.25
N VAL A 75 11.11 23.65 15.02
CA VAL A 75 9.72 23.73 15.49
C VAL A 75 8.75 23.95 14.31
N LYS A 76 9.07 24.86 13.38
CA LYS A 76 8.27 25.07 12.16
C LYS A 76 8.20 23.79 11.31
N LEU A 77 9.33 23.12 11.13
CA LEU A 77 9.40 21.84 10.42
C LEU A 77 8.56 20.77 11.10
N ALA A 78 8.55 20.70 12.43
CA ALA A 78 7.75 19.74 13.19
C ALA A 78 6.24 20.03 13.08
N VAL A 79 5.82 21.29 13.16
CA VAL A 79 4.41 21.69 12.98
C VAL A 79 3.96 21.39 11.55
N GLN A 80 4.79 21.72 10.56
CA GLN A 80 4.50 21.44 9.17
C GLN A 80 4.47 19.93 8.88
N TYR A 81 5.38 19.17 9.52
CA TYR A 81 5.36 17.70 9.48
C TYR A 81 4.06 17.15 10.03
N ALA A 82 3.59 17.64 11.18
CA ALA A 82 2.32 17.21 11.75
C ALA A 82 1.13 17.51 10.82
N ALA A 83 1.09 18.70 10.20
CA ALA A 83 0.04 19.06 9.25
C ALA A 83 0.10 18.26 7.94
N ASN A 84 1.30 17.97 7.43
CA ASN A 84 1.48 17.14 6.23
C ASN A 84 1.18 15.66 6.53
N LEU A 85 1.47 15.21 7.75
CA LEU A 85 1.13 13.87 8.22
C LEU A 85 -0.38 13.68 8.30
N THR A 86 -1.15 14.64 8.81
CA THR A 86 -2.61 14.52 8.87
C THR A 86 -3.21 14.44 7.47
N LEU A 87 -2.74 15.25 6.51
CA LEU A 87 -3.15 15.14 5.10
C LEU A 87 -2.76 13.79 4.47
N GLY A 88 -1.54 13.31 4.74
CA GLY A 88 -1.09 11.97 4.31
C GLY A 88 -1.92 10.84 4.89
N LEU A 89 -2.32 10.95 6.16
CA LEU A 89 -3.14 9.96 6.84
C LEU A 89 -4.59 9.95 6.32
N VAL A 90 -5.17 11.15 6.10
CA VAL A 90 -6.52 11.30 5.56
C VAL A 90 -6.60 10.74 4.14
N SER A 91 -5.63 11.06 3.28
CA SER A 91 -5.58 10.48 1.93
C SER A 91 -5.38 8.96 1.94
N ALA A 92 -4.51 8.44 2.81
CA ALA A 92 -4.35 7.00 3.01
C ALA A 92 -5.65 6.33 3.49
N PHE A 93 -6.42 7.00 4.35
CA PHE A 93 -7.71 6.51 4.82
C PHE A 93 -8.72 6.38 3.67
N PHE A 94 -8.87 7.40 2.83
CA PHE A 94 -9.74 7.31 1.65
C PHE A 94 -9.30 6.20 0.68
N PHE A 95 -7.99 6.05 0.47
CA PHE A 95 -7.45 4.98 -0.37
C PHE A 95 -7.73 3.59 0.19
N PHE A 96 -7.64 3.43 1.51
CA PHE A 96 -8.04 2.21 2.20
C PHE A 96 -9.53 1.90 2.03
N LEU A 97 -10.41 2.90 2.17
CA LEU A 97 -11.86 2.71 1.93
C LEU A 97 -12.14 2.26 0.49
N TYR A 98 -11.46 2.86 -0.49
CA TYR A 98 -11.58 2.44 -1.89
C TYR A 98 -11.14 0.99 -2.10
N HIS A 99 -10.06 0.56 -1.45
CA HIS A 99 -9.60 -0.83 -1.51
C HIS A 99 -10.56 -1.82 -0.85
N VAL A 100 -11.16 -1.47 0.28
CA VAL A 100 -12.18 -2.29 0.94
C VAL A 100 -13.42 -2.40 0.04
N TYR A 101 -13.82 -1.30 -0.61
CA TYR A 101 -14.90 -1.32 -1.59
C TYR A 101 -14.61 -2.25 -2.78
N GLN A 102 -13.41 -2.16 -3.37
CA GLN A 102 -12.96 -3.06 -4.42
C GLN A 102 -12.93 -4.52 -3.95
N LEU A 103 -12.55 -4.79 -2.70
CA LEU A 103 -12.58 -6.12 -2.12
C LEU A 103 -14.02 -6.66 -2.10
N LEU A 104 -14.97 -5.87 -1.59
CA LEU A 104 -16.41 -6.21 -1.54
C LEU A 104 -16.95 -6.63 -2.92
N VAL A 105 -16.67 -5.82 -3.95
CA VAL A 105 -17.13 -6.10 -5.32
C VAL A 105 -16.53 -7.41 -5.86
N ASN A 106 -15.27 -7.71 -5.50
CA ASN A 106 -14.62 -8.94 -5.93
C ASN A 106 -15.16 -10.20 -5.22
N TYR A 107 -15.55 -10.09 -3.95
CA TYR A 107 -16.16 -11.18 -3.19
C TYR A 107 -17.62 -11.44 -3.59
N GLY A 108 -18.34 -10.43 -4.07
CA GLY A 108 -19.67 -10.62 -4.68
C GLY A 108 -20.79 -10.98 -3.70
N GLU A 109 -20.61 -10.71 -2.41
CA GLU A 109 -21.62 -10.91 -1.37
C GLU A 109 -22.71 -9.83 -1.38
N ASP A 110 -23.85 -10.14 -0.73
CA ASP A 110 -24.98 -9.22 -0.59
C ASP A 110 -24.55 -7.87 0.04
N ALA A 111 -25.11 -6.78 -0.51
CA ALA A 111 -24.77 -5.41 -0.14
C ALA A 111 -24.92 -5.13 1.37
N ALA A 112 -25.83 -5.83 2.05
CA ALA A 112 -26.06 -5.69 3.49
C ALA A 112 -24.89 -6.22 4.33
N SER A 113 -24.39 -7.42 4.01
CA SER A 113 -23.21 -8.02 4.66
C SER A 113 -21.95 -7.22 4.40
N GLY A 114 -21.80 -6.69 3.18
CA GLY A 114 -20.68 -5.81 2.84
C GLY A 114 -20.69 -4.50 3.62
N LEU A 115 -21.86 -3.88 3.82
CA LEU A 115 -22.00 -2.65 4.59
C LEU A 115 -21.71 -2.86 6.09
N ALA A 116 -22.17 -3.97 6.66
CA ALA A 116 -21.87 -4.32 8.05
C ALA A 116 -20.35 -4.52 8.26
N PHE A 117 -19.69 -5.19 7.33
CA PHE A 117 -18.25 -5.38 7.38
C PHE A 117 -17.49 -4.06 7.21
N PHE A 118 -17.95 -3.17 6.33
CA PHE A 118 -17.38 -1.83 6.16
C PHE A 118 -17.44 -1.01 7.45
N LEU A 119 -18.58 -0.99 8.14
CA LEU A 119 -18.72 -0.30 9.43
C LEU A 119 -17.82 -0.90 10.51
N LEU A 120 -17.72 -2.22 10.60
CA LEU A 120 -16.82 -2.89 11.54
C LEU A 120 -15.36 -2.53 11.28
N VAL A 121 -14.94 -2.51 10.02
CA VAL A 121 -13.57 -2.12 9.63
C VAL A 121 -13.32 -0.65 9.98
N LEU A 122 -14.31 0.23 9.80
CA LEU A 122 -14.20 1.64 10.15
C LEU A 122 -14.01 1.84 11.66
N VAL A 123 -14.82 1.15 12.47
CA VAL A 123 -14.69 1.14 13.94
C VAL A 123 -13.37 0.52 14.40
N ALA A 124 -12.97 -0.61 13.79
CA ALA A 124 -11.71 -1.26 14.11
C ALA A 124 -10.51 -0.38 13.77
N SER A 125 -10.53 0.31 12.62
CA SER A 125 -9.47 1.23 12.19
C SER A 125 -9.36 2.43 13.12
N ALA A 126 -10.49 3.00 13.54
CA ALA A 126 -10.52 4.10 14.51
C ALA A 126 -10.05 3.65 15.91
N SER A 127 -10.31 2.39 16.28
CA SER A 127 -9.92 1.84 17.58
C SER A 127 -8.47 1.36 17.64
N LEU A 128 -7.81 1.09 16.51
CA LEU A 128 -6.47 0.48 16.48
C LEU A 128 -5.31 1.46 16.71
N ASP A 129 -5.57 2.68 17.19
CA ASP A 129 -4.55 3.71 17.46
C ASP A 129 -3.55 3.31 18.58
N ARG A 130 -3.70 2.12 19.17
CA ARG A 130 -2.80 1.57 20.20
C ARG A 130 -2.14 0.26 19.74
N GLY A 131 -1.13 0.36 18.88
CA GLY A 131 -0.07 -0.65 18.84
C GLY A 131 0.43 -1.05 17.44
N PRO A 132 1.76 -1.10 17.22
CA PRO A 132 2.33 -1.58 15.97
C PRO A 132 2.09 -3.10 15.86
N GLY A 133 1.11 -3.48 15.06
CA GLY A 133 0.83 -4.87 14.72
C GLY A 133 1.96 -5.48 13.88
N LYS A 134 3.02 -5.97 14.53
CA LYS A 134 3.96 -6.93 13.95
C LYS A 134 3.22 -8.25 13.72
N GLY A 135 2.48 -8.36 12.62
CA GLY A 135 1.51 -9.46 12.45
C GLY A 135 1.39 -10.06 11.04
N GLY A 136 2.36 -9.84 10.15
CA GLY A 136 2.27 -10.33 8.77
C GLY A 136 3.52 -10.97 8.17
N GLU A 137 4.64 -11.11 8.91
CA GLU A 137 5.92 -11.52 8.32
C GLU A 137 6.31 -13.00 8.54
N ALA A 138 5.38 -13.87 8.96
CA ALA A 138 5.70 -15.25 9.33
C ALA A 138 5.11 -16.35 8.42
N LEU A 139 4.40 -16.03 7.34
CA LEU A 139 3.73 -17.06 6.52
C LEU A 139 3.95 -16.94 5.00
N ASN A 140 5.04 -16.32 4.54
CA ASN A 140 5.48 -16.49 3.15
C ASN A 140 6.99 -16.32 2.94
N LYS A 141 7.82 -16.91 3.83
CA LYS A 141 9.29 -16.95 3.63
C LYS A 141 9.78 -18.18 2.84
N LYS A 142 8.89 -19.10 2.43
CA LYS A 142 9.30 -20.31 1.68
C LYS A 142 8.97 -20.31 0.18
N HIS A 143 8.12 -19.41 -0.34
CA HIS A 143 7.78 -19.39 -1.77
C HIS A 143 8.07 -18.10 -2.55
N ARG A 144 8.57 -17.03 -1.90
CA ARG A 144 8.84 -15.75 -2.57
C ARG A 144 10.31 -15.34 -2.61
N LYS A 145 11.23 -16.29 -2.80
CA LYS A 145 12.65 -15.96 -3.12
C LYS A 145 12.87 -15.58 -4.59
N LYS A 146 11.91 -14.96 -5.28
CA LYS A 146 12.10 -14.37 -6.62
C LYS A 146 11.06 -13.28 -6.92
N HIS A 147 11.09 -12.17 -6.20
CA HIS A 147 10.51 -10.94 -6.75
C HIS A 147 11.49 -9.79 -6.54
N CYS A 148 11.97 -9.27 -7.69
CA CYS A 148 12.82 -8.11 -7.81
C CYS A 148 12.29 -6.97 -6.93
N SER A 149 13.19 -6.46 -6.09
CA SER A 149 13.05 -5.16 -5.46
C SER A 149 13.08 -4.09 -6.56
N THR A 150 11.94 -3.46 -6.82
CA THR A 150 11.89 -2.15 -7.49
C THR A 150 11.48 -1.11 -6.45
N PRO A 151 12.25 -0.03 -6.26
CA PRO A 151 11.79 1.11 -5.48
C PRO A 151 10.62 1.76 -6.22
N VAL A 152 9.43 1.76 -5.60
CA VAL A 152 8.23 2.41 -6.15
C VAL A 152 8.40 3.92 -5.99
N PHE A 153 8.91 4.56 -7.04
CA PHE A 153 8.98 6.01 -7.15
C PHE A 153 7.59 6.53 -7.56
N PHE A 154 6.75 6.79 -6.56
CA PHE A 154 5.41 7.36 -6.75
C PHE A 154 5.46 8.88 -6.51
N LEU A 155 5.60 9.66 -7.58
CA LEU A 155 5.44 11.13 -7.54
C LEU A 155 3.96 11.49 -7.75
N PRO A 156 3.40 12.49 -7.05
CA PRO A 156 1.95 12.69 -6.94
C PRO A 156 1.30 13.49 -8.09
N PHE A 157 1.99 13.84 -9.18
CA PHE A 157 1.44 14.85 -10.13
C PHE A 157 1.63 14.60 -11.64
N PHE A 158 1.98 13.39 -12.10
CA PHE A 158 2.07 13.12 -13.55
C PHE A 158 1.38 11.79 -13.92
N PRO A 159 0.67 11.71 -15.07
CA PRO A 159 0.23 10.43 -15.60
C PRO A 159 1.46 9.55 -15.90
N PRO A 160 1.35 8.22 -15.78
CA PRO A 160 2.49 7.32 -15.78
C PRO A 160 3.17 7.30 -17.15
N LEU A 161 4.35 7.91 -17.28
CA LEU A 161 5.25 7.62 -18.40
C LEU A 161 6.02 6.32 -18.12
N PRO A 162 6.11 5.39 -19.09
CA PRO A 162 6.70 4.08 -18.88
C PRO A 162 8.22 4.13 -19.07
N LEU A 163 8.98 4.42 -18.02
CA LEU A 163 10.42 4.20 -18.03
C LEU A 163 10.78 2.78 -17.58
N ARG A 164 11.06 1.96 -18.61
CA ARG A 164 11.99 0.82 -18.67
C ARG A 164 12.79 0.53 -17.39
N LEU A 165 12.68 -0.71 -16.90
CA LEU A 165 13.76 -1.42 -16.22
C LEU A 165 13.99 -2.79 -16.88
N SER A 166 15.26 -3.11 -17.04
CA SER A 166 15.84 -4.23 -17.78
C SER A 166 15.36 -5.61 -17.31
N PRO A 167 15.29 -6.61 -18.20
CA PRO A 167 14.96 -7.99 -17.84
C PRO A 167 16.14 -8.67 -17.13
N CYS A 168 15.88 -9.33 -15.99
CA CYS A 168 16.80 -10.31 -15.42
C CYS A 168 16.95 -11.52 -16.38
N PRO A 169 18.15 -12.08 -16.55
CA PRO A 169 18.35 -13.26 -17.37
C PRO A 169 17.73 -14.52 -16.73
N PRO A 170 17.16 -15.44 -17.52
CA PRO A 170 16.60 -16.69 -17.02
C PRO A 170 17.72 -17.65 -16.56
N GLN A 171 17.58 -18.18 -15.35
CA GLN A 171 18.41 -19.29 -14.85
C GLN A 171 17.97 -20.60 -15.53
N PRO A 172 18.91 -21.48 -15.96
CA PRO A 172 18.60 -22.73 -16.63
C PRO A 172 17.97 -23.75 -15.67
N LEU A 173 16.88 -24.40 -16.12
CA LEU A 173 16.28 -25.56 -15.48
C LEU A 173 17.22 -26.76 -15.64
N HIS A 174 17.74 -27.31 -14.53
CA HIS A 174 18.35 -28.65 -14.55
C HIS A 174 17.23 -29.70 -14.65
N PRO A 175 17.29 -30.66 -15.59
CA PRO A 175 16.40 -31.81 -15.60
C PRO A 175 16.74 -32.71 -14.41
N ARG A 176 15.73 -33.04 -13.59
CA ARG A 176 15.81 -34.19 -12.69
C ARG A 176 15.75 -35.46 -13.53
N VAL A 177 16.79 -36.27 -13.46
CA VAL A 177 16.71 -37.73 -13.63
C VAL A 177 16.78 -38.32 -12.22
#